data_AF-A0A9X2HGT9-F1
#
_entry.id   AF-A0A9X2HGT9-F1
#
_cell.length_a   1.000
_cell.length_b   1.000
_cell.length_c   1.000
_cell.angle_alpha   90.00
_cell.angle_beta   90.00
_cell.angle_gamma   90.00
#
_symmetry.space_group_name_H-M   'P 1'
#
loop_
_entity.id
_entity.type
_entity.pdbx_description
1 polymer ?
#
loop_
_entity_poly.entity_id
_entity_poly.type
_entity_poly.pdbx_seq_one_letter_code
_entity_poly.pdbx_strand_id
1 'polypeptide(L)' 'MTAGFRPNPGHLPSVVADKRVRVRLVNGQTHEWPAKTSRWTITGDPFDIAEFVVL' A
#
# COMPACT_ATOMS: atom_id res chain seq x y z
N MET A 1 13.06 9.03 -11.49
CA MET A 1 12.14 7.99 -12.00
C MET A 1 11.07 7.80 -10.95
N THR A 2 9.84 8.28 -11.18
CA THR A 2 8.72 8.02 -10.28
C THR A 2 8.47 6.52 -10.31
N ALA A 3 8.63 5.83 -9.17
CA ALA A 3 8.28 4.42 -9.11
C ALA A 3 6.79 4.28 -9.48
N GLY A 4 6.46 3.32 -10.34
CA GLY A 4 5.06 2.99 -10.62
C GLY A 4 4.37 2.38 -9.40
N PHE A 5 3.04 2.38 -9.41
CA PHE A 5 2.27 1.57 -8.46
C PHE A 5 2.65 0.09 -8.60
N ARG A 6 2.70 -0.60 -7.46
CA ARG A 6 3.00 -2.02 -7.34
C ARG A 6 1.85 -2.71 -6.60
N PRO A 7 1.48 -3.95 -6.96
CA PRO A 7 0.44 -4.68 -6.26
C PRO A 7 0.86 -4.97 -4.82
N ASN A 8 -0.11 -4.96 -3.90
CA ASN A 8 0.10 -5.37 -2.52
C ASN A 8 0.45 -6.88 -2.45
N PRO A 9 1.60 -7.28 -1.85
CA PRO A 9 1.98 -8.69 -1.74
C PRO A 9 1.33 -9.42 -0.56
N GLY A 10 0.37 -8.80 0.14
CA GLY A 10 -0.34 -9.40 1.28
C GLY A 10 0.40 -9.31 2.62
N HIS A 11 1.55 -8.65 2.66
CA HIS A 11 2.37 -8.41 3.85
C HIS A 11 3.19 -7.12 3.69
N LEU A 12 3.65 -6.53 4.80
CA LEU A 12 4.49 -5.32 4.76
C LEU A 12 5.83 -5.62 4.07
N PRO A 13 6.14 -5.00 2.91
CA PRO A 13 7.42 -5.22 2.24
C PRO A 13 8.55 -4.54 3.02
N SER A 14 9.62 -5.26 3.31
CA SER A 14 10.79 -4.73 4.04
C SER A 14 11.39 -3.47 3.41
N VAL A 15 11.40 -3.39 2.07
CA VAL A 15 11.91 -2.24 1.31
C VAL A 15 11.14 -0.93 1.52
N VAL A 16 9.93 -1.00 2.09
CA VAL A 16 9.09 0.18 2.36
C VAL A 16 8.76 0.37 3.84
N ALA A 17 9.19 -0.51 4.74
CA ALA A 17 8.78 -0.51 6.15
C ALA A 17 8.93 0.85 6.84
N ASP A 18 10.04 1.54 6.62
CA ASP A 18 10.33 2.86 7.21
C ASP A 18 9.98 4.05 6.29
N LYS A 19 9.23 3.82 5.23
CA LYS A 19 8.88 4.84 4.22
C LYS A 19 7.42 5.24 4.30
N ARG A 20 7.10 6.37 3.68
CA ARG A 20 5.72 6.74 3.36
C ARG A 20 5.35 6.13 2.00
N VAL A 21 4.11 5.70 1.90
CA VAL A 21 3.54 5.15 0.68
C VAL A 21 2.24 5.86 0.35
N ARG A 22 1.97 6.00 -0.94
CA ARG A 22 0.61 6.26 -1.43
C ARG A 22 0.00 4.92 -1.80
N VAL A 23 -1.17 4.61 -1.26
CA VAL A 23 -1.91 3.37 -1.49
C VAL A 23 -3.18 3.64 -2.26
N ARG A 24 -3.56 2.72 -3.13
CA ARG A 24 -4.90 2.62 -3.72
C ARG A 24 -5.59 1.44 -3.08
N LEU A 25 -6.78 1.67 -2.54
CA LEU A 25 -7.62 0.63 -1.97
C LEU A 25 -8.44 -0.06 -3.06
N VAL A 26 -8.97 -1.25 -2.76
CA VAL A 26 -9.83 -2.00 -3.68
C VAL A 26 -11.07 -1.18 -4.09
N ASN A 27 -11.62 -0.38 -3.17
CA ASN A 27 -12.74 0.52 -3.44
C ASN A 27 -12.40 1.77 -4.28
N GLY A 28 -11.14 1.92 -4.74
CA GLY A 28 -10.67 3.04 -5.55
C GLY A 28 -10.21 4.28 -4.76
N GLN A 29 -10.38 4.32 -3.44
CA GLN A 29 -9.86 5.42 -2.62
C GLN A 29 -8.32 5.42 -2.60
N THR A 30 -7.74 6.61 -2.46
CA THR A 30 -6.28 6.79 -2.38
C THR A 30 -5.90 7.49 -1.09
N HIS A 31 -4.88 6.97 -0.41
CA HIS A 31 -4.38 7.53 0.84
C HIS A 31 -2.85 7.57 0.89
N GLU A 32 -2.29 8.44 1.73
CA GLU A 32 -0.85 8.53 1.97
C GLU A 32 -0.52 8.31 3.44
N TRP A 33 0.14 7.19 3.74
CA TRP A 33 0.41 6.73 5.10
C TRP A 33 1.86 6.27 5.26
N PRO A 34 2.39 6.25 6.50
CA PRO A 34 3.54 5.40 6.81
C PRO A 34 3.22 3.94 6.48
N ALA A 35 4.12 3.25 5.78
CA ALA A 35 3.91 1.85 5.41
C ALA A 35 3.68 0.97 6.64
N LYS A 36 4.47 1.17 7.71
CA LYS A 36 4.38 0.41 8.96
C LYS A 36 3.05 0.50 9.70
N THR A 37 2.26 1.56 9.48
CA THR A 37 0.96 1.74 10.16
C THR A 37 -0.22 1.27 9.32
N SER A 38 0.04 0.80 8.10
CA SER A 38 -0.99 0.39 7.16
C SER A 38 -1.30 -1.12 7.31
N ARG A 39 -2.53 -1.53 7.00
CA ARG A 39 -2.91 -2.95 6.98
C ARG A 39 -2.59 -3.55 5.61
N TRP A 40 -1.60 -4.44 5.54
CA TRP A 40 -1.13 -5.05 4.29
C TRP A 40 -1.79 -6.39 3.97
N THR A 41 -2.38 -7.06 4.95
CA THR A 41 -3.07 -8.33 4.75
C THR A 41 -4.23 -8.16 3.79
N ILE A 42 -4.32 -9.04 2.78
CA ILE A 42 -5.45 -9.10 1.85
C ILE A 42 -6.52 -10.01 2.47
N THR A 43 -7.71 -9.46 2.68
CA THR A 43 -8.83 -10.13 3.35
C THR A 43 -10.10 -10.22 2.51
N GLY A 44 -10.13 -9.55 1.36
CA GLY A 44 -11.32 -9.38 0.53
C GLY A 44 -12.19 -8.19 0.94
N ASP A 45 -11.70 -7.35 1.85
CA ASP A 45 -12.38 -6.15 2.32
C ASP A 45 -12.19 -4.99 1.31
N PRO A 46 -13.21 -4.16 1.04
CA PRO A 46 -13.09 -3.02 0.12
C PRO A 46 -12.01 -2.00 0.51
N PHE A 47 -11.59 -1.98 1.79
CA PHE A 47 -10.53 -1.13 2.31
C PHE A 47 -9.14 -1.80 2.30
N ASP A 48 -9.02 -3.01 1.74
CA ASP A 48 -7.72 -3.62 1.51
C ASP A 48 -6.89 -2.78 0.53
N ILE A 49 -5.57 -2.72 0.76
CA ILE A 49 -4.64 -2.10 -0.18
C ILE A 49 -4.55 -2.98 -1.43
N ALA A 50 -4.91 -2.43 -2.59
CA ALA A 50 -4.75 -3.07 -3.89
C ALA A 50 -3.35 -2.80 -4.46
N GLU A 51 -2.94 -1.54 -4.49
CA GLU A 51 -1.65 -1.10 -5.03
C GLU A 51 -0.99 -0.06 -4.13
N PHE A 52 0.34 0.06 -4.19
CA PHE A 52 1.09 1.08 -3.48
C PHE A 52 2.26 1.62 -4.30
N VAL A 53 2.68 2.84 -4.00
CA VAL A 53 3.90 3.46 -4.51
C VAL A 53 4.64 4.13 -3.35
N VAL A 54 5.97 4.05 -3.35
CA VAL A 54 6.82 4.73 -2.38
C VAL A 54 6.91 6.21 -2.71
N LEU A 55 6.72 7.06 -1.70
CA LEU A 55 6.92 8.51 -1.77
C LEU A 55 8.37 8.90 -1.48
#